data_AF-A0A9D0ZR45-F1
#
_entry.id   AF-A0A9D0ZR45-F1
#
_cell.length_a   1.000
_cell.length_b   1.000
_cell.length_c   1.000
_cell.angle_alpha   90.00
_cell.angle_beta   90.00
_cell.angle_gamma   90.00
#
_symmetry.space_group_name_H-M   'P 1'
#
loop_
_entity.id
_entity.type
_entity.pdbx_description
1 polymer ?
#
loop_
_entity_poly.entity_id
_entity_poly.type
_entity_poly.pdbx_seq_one_letter_code
_entity_poly.pdbx_strand_id
1 'polypeptide(L)'
;MNTESLITLLRNEIEKTGYKCYSPDLPQNDENIVALSLGEGTNQRALNKDILYSDISFYLLIRGTSNDTNTRTIADTIFQQLDHKTSLENDNLRVILISCNLPNYAFRDENQRIHYNINCTAKVQWKE
;
A
#
# COMPACT_ATOMS: atom_id res chain seq x y z
N MET A 1 -15.51 9.94 -4.82
CA MET A 1 -14.30 9.62 -4.03
C MET A 1 -13.11 9.65 -4.97
N ASN A 2 -12.10 10.47 -4.67
CA ASN A 2 -10.93 10.67 -5.54
C ASN A 2 -9.85 9.60 -5.24
N THR A 3 -10.07 8.38 -5.71
CA THR A 3 -9.19 7.23 -5.45
C THR A 3 -7.79 7.40 -6.07
N GLU A 4 -7.68 8.15 -7.17
CA GLU A 4 -6.39 8.51 -7.79
C GLU A 4 -5.51 9.32 -6.84
N SER A 5 -6.11 10.26 -6.10
CA SER A 5 -5.39 11.02 -5.07
C SER A 5 -4.87 10.14 -3.95
N LEU A 6 -5.63 9.11 -3.56
CA LEU A 6 -5.20 8.14 -2.55
C LEU A 6 -4.05 7.27 -3.08
N ILE A 7 -4.18 6.75 -4.31
CA ILE A 7 -3.13 5.94 -4.96
C ILE A 7 -1.82 6.75 -5.02
N THR A 8 -1.90 7.99 -5.49
CA THR A 8 -0.72 8.87 -5.60
C THR A 8 -0.07 9.10 -4.24
N LEU A 9 -0.88 9.35 -3.21
CA LEU A 9 -0.39 9.62 -1.87
C LEU A 9 0.27 8.39 -1.23
N LEU A 10 -0.33 7.20 -1.40
CA LEU A 10 0.23 5.94 -0.93
C LEU A 10 1.51 5.57 -1.68
N ARG A 11 1.53 5.73 -3.02
CA ARG A 11 2.73 5.47 -3.84
C ARG A 11 3.91 6.34 -3.41
N ASN A 12 3.67 7.64 -3.25
CA ASN A 12 4.71 8.56 -2.78
C ASN A 12 5.24 8.18 -1.39
N GLU A 13 4.37 7.68 -0.51
CA GLU A 13 4.79 7.23 0.81
C GLU A 13 5.64 5.95 0.76
N ILE A 14 5.27 5.01 -0.12
CA ILE A 14 6.07 3.79 -0.36
C ILE A 14 7.42 4.18 -0.96
N GLU A 15 7.46 5.09 -1.93
CA GLU A 15 8.71 5.47 -2.62
C GLU A 15 9.74 6.15 -1.69
N LYS A 16 9.31 6.71 -0.54
CA LYS A 16 10.24 7.20 0.50
C LYS A 16 11.11 6.09 1.10
N THR A 17 10.71 4.82 0.97
CA THR A 17 11.53 3.67 1.38
C THR A 17 12.67 3.35 0.41
N GLY A 18 12.73 4.04 -0.74
CA GLY A 18 13.73 3.83 -1.77
C GLY A 18 13.35 2.81 -2.85
N TYR A 19 12.13 2.23 -2.78
CA TYR A 19 11.62 1.28 -3.76
C TYR A 19 10.57 1.91 -4.66
N LYS A 20 10.66 1.69 -5.97
CA LYS A 20 9.67 2.20 -6.94
C LYS A 20 8.31 1.54 -6.71
N CYS A 21 7.24 2.34 -6.76
CA CYS A 21 5.88 1.85 -6.59
C CYS A 21 5.04 2.10 -7.85
N TYR A 22 4.54 1.01 -8.42
CA TYR A 22 3.64 0.98 -9.57
C TYR A 22 2.19 0.78 -9.13
N SER A 23 1.24 0.98 -10.04
CA SER A 23 -0.18 0.71 -9.83
C SER A 23 -0.85 0.48 -11.20
N PRO A 24 -1.70 -0.55 -11.37
CA PRO A 24 -1.93 -1.65 -10.44
C PRO A 24 -0.86 -2.76 -10.55
N ASP A 25 -0.08 -2.78 -11.64
CA ASP A 25 0.73 -3.93 -12.03
C ASP A 25 2.24 -3.67 -11.96
N LEU A 26 2.98 -4.76 -11.71
CA LEU A 26 4.44 -4.75 -11.76
C LEU A 26 4.94 -4.88 -13.21
N PRO A 27 5.86 -4.02 -13.68
CA PRO A 27 6.56 -4.24 -14.94
C PRO A 27 7.32 -5.58 -14.92
N GLN A 28 7.46 -6.24 -16.08
CA GLN A 28 8.07 -7.58 -16.13
C GLN A 28 9.58 -7.61 -15.81
N ASN A 29 10.32 -6.55 -16.16
CA ASN A 29 11.78 -6.58 -16.21
C ASN A 29 12.48 -6.04 -14.96
N ASP A 30 11.76 -5.37 -14.07
CA ASP A 30 12.34 -4.73 -12.89
C ASP A 30 12.27 -5.67 -11.67
N GLU A 31 13.23 -5.50 -10.75
CA GLU A 31 13.34 -6.19 -9.46
C GLU A 31 13.39 -5.17 -8.32
N ASN A 32 13.07 -5.61 -7.11
CA ASN A 32 13.00 -4.76 -5.91
C ASN A 32 12.00 -3.61 -6.08
N ILE A 33 10.80 -3.98 -6.51
CA ILE A 33 9.71 -3.07 -6.88
C ILE A 33 8.42 -3.48 -6.19
N VAL A 34 7.49 -2.54 -6.11
CA VAL A 34 6.18 -2.70 -5.46
C VAL A 34 5.08 -2.35 -6.43
N ALA A 35 3.98 -3.08 -6.39
CA ALA A 35 2.73 -2.71 -7.02
C ALA A 35 1.67 -2.49 -5.95
N LEU A 36 0.92 -1.41 -6.08
CA LEU A 36 -0.22 -1.05 -5.25
C LEU A 36 -1.51 -1.28 -6.04
N SER A 37 -2.45 -1.99 -5.44
CA SER A 37 -3.81 -2.17 -5.98
C SER A 37 -4.85 -1.85 -4.91
N LEU A 38 -5.87 -1.09 -5.26
CA LEU A 38 -7.02 -0.87 -4.37
C LEU A 38 -7.96 -2.08 -4.41
N GLY A 39 -8.51 -2.43 -3.25
CA GLY A 39 -9.56 -3.44 -3.15
C GLY A 39 -10.93 -2.90 -3.53
N GLU A 40 -11.83 -3.83 -3.85
CA GLU A 40 -13.23 -3.52 -4.10
C GLU A 40 -13.99 -3.29 -2.78
N GLY A 41 -14.96 -2.37 -2.83
CA GLY A 41 -15.82 -2.04 -1.69
C GLY A 41 -15.30 -0.86 -0.87
N THR A 42 -16.14 0.17 -0.75
CA THR A 42 -15.89 1.30 0.15
C THR A 42 -17.05 1.36 1.14
N ASN A 43 -16.74 1.15 2.42
CA ASN A 43 -17.74 1.31 3.48
C ASN A 43 -17.56 2.69 4.09
N GLN A 44 -18.54 3.57 3.88
CA GLN A 44 -18.60 4.83 4.61
C GLN A 44 -19.02 4.57 6.06
N ARG A 45 -18.32 5.20 6.99
CA ARG A 45 -18.49 5.08 8.42
C ARG A 45 -18.34 6.46 9.05
N ALA A 46 -18.89 6.62 10.25
CA ALA A 46 -18.78 7.85 11.02
C ALA A 46 -17.95 7.59 12.28
N LEU A 47 -16.97 8.46 12.58
CA LEU A 47 -16.27 8.49 13.87
C LEU A 47 -17.10 9.25 14.91
N ASN A 48 -17.81 10.28 14.47
CA ASN A 48 -18.81 11.06 15.22
C ASN A 48 -19.77 11.72 14.20
N LYS A 49 -20.68 12.60 14.66
CA LYS A 49 -21.66 13.27 13.78
C LYS A 49 -21.03 14.07 12.62
N ASP A 50 -19.77 14.49 12.76
CA ASP A 50 -19.14 15.48 11.88
C ASP A 50 -17.96 14.91 11.07
N ILE A 51 -17.47 13.71 11.41
CA ILE A 51 -16.34 13.07 10.74
C ILE A 51 -16.81 11.77 10.08
N LEU A 52 -17.08 11.88 8.78
CA LEU A 52 -17.28 10.73 7.89
C LEU A 52 -15.93 10.26 7.34
N TYR A 53 -15.74 8.95 7.31
CA TYR A 53 -14.57 8.32 6.71
C TYR A 53 -14.98 7.09 5.90
N SER A 54 -14.09 6.62 5.04
CA SER A 54 -14.22 5.37 4.30
C SER A 54 -13.10 4.43 4.69
N ASP A 55 -13.42 3.17 4.98
CA ASP A 55 -12.43 2.11 5.03
C ASP A 55 -12.14 1.68 3.58
N ILE A 56 -10.90 1.87 3.12
CA ILE A 56 -10.43 1.52 1.78
C ILE A 56 -9.35 0.45 1.90
N SER A 57 -9.66 -0.77 1.46
CA SER A 57 -8.67 -1.85 1.38
C SER A 57 -7.68 -1.57 0.25
N PHE A 58 -6.42 -1.92 0.45
CA PHE A 58 -5.41 -1.94 -0.59
C PHE A 58 -4.40 -3.06 -0.36
N TYR A 59 -3.73 -3.47 -1.43
CA TYR A 59 -2.83 -4.60 -1.47
C TYR A 59 -1.51 -4.18 -2.10
N LEU A 60 -0.41 -4.67 -1.53
CA LEU A 60 0.94 -4.43 -2.03
C LEU A 60 1.56 -5.74 -2.47
N LEU A 61 1.87 -5.86 -3.76
CA LEU A 61 2.66 -6.97 -4.28
C LEU A 61 4.11 -6.51 -4.42
N ILE A 62 5.00 -7.11 -3.64
CA ILE A 62 6.42 -6.76 -3.57
C ILE A 62 7.21 -7.84 -4.28
N ARG A 63 7.91 -7.48 -5.36
CA ARG A 63 8.82 -8.38 -6.06
C ARG A 63 10.24 -8.02 -5.67
N GLY A 64 10.96 -9.00 -5.14
CA GLY A 64 12.39 -8.91 -4.91
C GLY A 64 13.19 -9.70 -5.94
N THR A 65 14.18 -10.43 -5.44
CA THR A 65 15.09 -11.27 -6.22
C THR A 65 14.81 -12.76 -5.90
N SER A 66 15.71 -13.66 -6.31
CA SER A 66 15.67 -15.06 -5.88
C SER A 66 16.11 -15.28 -4.42
N ASN A 67 16.64 -14.24 -3.75
CA ASN A 67 17.01 -14.28 -2.34
C ASN A 67 15.83 -13.85 -1.44
N ASP A 68 15.36 -14.76 -0.60
CA ASP A 68 14.23 -14.54 0.30
C ASP A 68 14.53 -13.49 1.38
N THR A 69 15.72 -13.54 1.99
CA THR A 69 16.10 -12.61 3.06
C THR A 69 16.09 -11.17 2.58
N ASN A 70 16.59 -10.92 1.36
CA ASN A 70 16.57 -9.59 0.75
C ASN A 70 15.13 -9.15 0.47
N THR A 71 14.33 -10.02 -0.14
CA THR A 71 12.94 -9.70 -0.51
C THR A 71 12.08 -9.43 0.73
N ARG A 72 12.27 -10.21 1.79
CA ARG A 72 11.62 -10.00 3.09
C ARG A 72 12.02 -8.66 3.70
N THR A 73 13.30 -8.28 3.62
CA THR A 73 13.77 -6.98 4.13
C THR A 73 13.08 -5.80 3.45
N ILE A 74 12.85 -5.89 2.12
CA ILE A 74 12.08 -4.90 1.37
C ILE A 74 10.66 -4.80 1.93
N ALA A 75 10.00 -5.95 2.10
CA ALA A 75 8.64 -6.00 2.60
C ALA A 75 8.50 -5.47 4.04
N ASP A 76 9.43 -5.83 4.92
CA ASP A 76 9.47 -5.34 6.30
C ASP A 76 9.70 -3.82 6.35
N THR A 77 10.54 -3.29 5.46
CA THR A 77 10.80 -1.83 5.36
C THR A 77 9.53 -1.08 4.94
N ILE A 78 8.82 -1.58 3.92
CA ILE A 78 7.56 -0.97 3.44
C ILE A 78 6.47 -1.09 4.51
N PHE A 79 6.37 -2.24 5.17
CA PHE A 79 5.44 -2.44 6.28
C PHE A 79 5.68 -1.42 7.39
N GLN A 80 6.91 -1.25 7.86
CA GLN A 80 7.25 -0.27 8.91
C GLN A 80 6.95 1.17 8.52
N GLN A 81 7.06 1.52 7.23
CA GLN A 81 6.76 2.86 6.74
C GLN A 81 5.26 3.19 6.77
N LEU A 82 4.43 2.18 6.50
CA LEU A 82 2.98 2.34 6.27
C LEU A 82 2.13 1.97 7.48
N ASP A 83 2.50 0.92 8.22
CA ASP A 83 1.66 0.44 9.31
C ASP A 83 1.53 1.51 10.40
N HIS A 84 0.31 1.70 10.88
CA HIS A 84 -0.09 2.76 11.81
C HIS A 84 0.19 4.20 11.35
N LYS A 85 0.33 4.45 10.05
CA LYS A 85 0.55 5.81 9.53
C LYS A 85 -0.71 6.68 9.66
N THR A 86 -0.55 7.89 10.21
CA THR A 86 -1.66 8.84 10.48
C THR A 86 -1.43 10.26 9.93
N SER A 87 -0.26 10.54 9.36
CA SER A 87 0.20 11.88 8.97
C SER A 87 0.13 12.13 7.46
N LEU A 88 -0.83 11.52 6.78
CA LEU A 88 -0.90 11.44 5.34
C LEU A 88 -2.12 12.22 4.83
N GLU A 89 -1.90 13.35 4.16
CA GLU A 89 -2.98 14.16 3.61
C GLU A 89 -2.57 14.96 2.37
N ASN A 90 -3.57 15.37 1.60
CA ASN A 90 -3.47 16.35 0.51
C ASN A 90 -4.74 17.20 0.47
N ASP A 91 -4.93 17.97 -0.60
CA ASP A 91 -6.09 18.85 -0.77
C ASP A 91 -7.42 18.07 -0.87
N ASN A 92 -7.40 16.82 -1.32
CA ASN A 92 -8.59 16.02 -1.57
C ASN A 92 -8.97 15.06 -0.42
N LEU A 93 -8.01 14.68 0.42
CA LEU A 93 -8.23 13.69 1.48
C LEU A 93 -7.25 13.81 2.64
N ARG A 94 -7.65 13.20 3.75
CA ARG A 94 -6.79 12.90 4.90
C ARG A 94 -6.90 11.42 5.25
N VAL A 95 -5.77 10.76 5.36
CA VAL A 95 -5.65 9.40 5.90
C VAL A 95 -5.58 9.51 7.43
N ILE A 96 -6.57 8.94 8.10
CA ILE A 96 -6.67 8.90 9.56
C ILE A 96 -5.73 7.83 10.12
N LEU A 97 -5.72 6.64 9.50
CA LEU A 97 -4.93 5.50 9.91
C LEU A 97 -4.75 4.55 8.72
N ILE A 98 -3.53 4.05 8.55
CA ILE A 98 -3.26 2.83 7.79
C ILE A 98 -3.03 1.69 8.77
N SER A 99 -3.64 0.54 8.53
CA SER A 99 -3.35 -0.69 9.26
C SER A 99 -3.00 -1.77 8.25
N CYS A 100 -1.86 -2.42 8.45
CA CYS A 100 -1.36 -3.46 7.56
C CYS A 100 -1.22 -4.80 8.30
N ASN A 101 -1.44 -5.89 7.59
CA ASN A 101 -1.04 -7.21 8.05
C ASN A 101 0.47 -7.38 7.87
N LEU A 102 1.07 -8.27 8.67
CA LEU A 102 2.47 -8.63 8.50
C LEU A 102 2.73 -9.14 7.07
N PRO A 103 3.90 -8.84 6.48
CA PRO A 103 4.29 -9.36 5.18
C PRO A 103 4.21 -10.89 5.14
N ASN A 104 3.63 -11.42 4.08
CA ASN A 104 3.55 -12.85 3.83
C ASN A 104 4.14 -13.22 2.47
N TYR A 105 4.77 -14.38 2.39
CA TYR A 105 5.20 -14.96 1.12
C TYR A 105 3.95 -15.23 0.26
N ALA A 106 3.97 -14.75 -0.98
CA ALA A 106 2.89 -14.96 -1.93
C ALA A 106 3.22 -16.15 -2.85
N PHE A 107 4.25 -16.01 -3.67
CA PHE A 107 4.68 -17.03 -4.63
C PHE A 107 6.08 -16.72 -5.17
N ARG A 108 6.57 -17.60 -6.05
CA ARG A 108 7.78 -17.40 -6.85
C ARG A 108 7.41 -17.44 -8.33
N ASP A 109 7.92 -16.49 -9.11
CA ASP A 109 7.64 -16.44 -10.56
C ASP A 109 8.58 -17.34 -11.37
N GLU A 110 8.34 -17.41 -12.68
CA GLU A 110 9.11 -18.25 -13.63
C GLU A 110 10.60 -17.90 -13.66
N ASN A 111 10.95 -16.65 -13.36
CA ASN A 111 12.33 -16.15 -13.27
C ASN A 111 12.94 -16.37 -11.88
N GLN A 112 12.31 -17.22 -11.05
CA GLN A 112 12.72 -17.51 -9.68
C GLN A 112 12.69 -16.32 -8.72
N ARG A 113 12.04 -15.20 -9.08
CA ARG A 113 11.94 -14.03 -8.20
C ARG A 113 10.83 -14.26 -7.18
N ILE A 114 11.10 -13.85 -5.94
CA ILE A 114 10.19 -14.05 -4.82
C ILE A 114 9.24 -12.86 -4.72
N HIS A 115 7.98 -13.16 -4.43
CA HIS A 115 6.93 -12.16 -4.23
C HIS A 115 6.39 -12.26 -2.81
N TYR A 116 6.26 -11.11 -2.15
CA TYR A 116 5.57 -10.95 -0.88
C TYR A 116 4.32 -10.10 -1.06
N ASN A 117 3.32 -10.32 -0.22
CA ASN A 117 2.12 -9.50 -0.18
C ASN A 117 1.95 -8.84 1.19
N ILE A 118 1.44 -7.61 1.18
CA ILE A 118 0.96 -6.89 2.36
C ILE A 118 -0.47 -6.43 2.07
N ASN A 119 -1.41 -6.90 2.90
CA ASN A 119 -2.80 -6.44 2.86
C ASN A 119 -2.96 -5.30 3.87
N CYS A 120 -3.54 -4.18 3.45
CA CYS A 120 -3.73 -3.02 4.29
C CYS A 120 -5.14 -2.44 4.17
N THR A 121 -5.51 -1.60 5.12
CA THR A 121 -6.72 -0.78 5.08
C THR A 121 -6.36 0.65 5.46
N ALA A 122 -6.76 1.61 4.62
CA ALA A 122 -6.67 3.03 4.91
C ALA A 122 -8.04 3.54 5.36
N LYS A 123 -8.09 4.18 6.52
CA LYS A 123 -9.22 5.00 6.98
C LYS A 123 -9.08 6.39 6.39
N VAL A 124 -9.94 6.75 5.44
CA VAL A 124 -9.81 7.99 4.66
C VAL A 124 -10.98 8.92 4.93
N GLN A 125 -10.70 10.14 5.38
CA GLN A 125 -11.64 11.25 5.37
C GLN A 125 -11.48 12.01 4.05
N TRP A 126 -12.56 12.17 3.30
CA TRP A 126 -12.57 12.94 2.06
C TRP A 126 -12.82 14.42 2.38
N LYS A 127 -12.07 15.32 1.73
CA LYS A 127 -12.26 16.77 1.82
C LYS A 127 -13.21 17.21 0.70
N GLU A 128 -14.05 18.21 0.99
CA GLU A 128 -14.97 18.82 0.01
C GLU A 128 -14.28 19.86 -0.86
#